data_AF-A0AAC9V8U1-F1
#
_entry.id   AF-A0AAC9V8U1-F1
#
_cell.length_a   1.000
_cell.length_b   1.000
_cell.length_c   1.000
_cell.angle_alpha   90.00
_cell.angle_beta   90.00
_cell.angle_gamma   90.00
#
_symmetry.space_group_name_H-M   'P 1'
#
loop_
_entity.id
_entity.type
_entity.pdbx_description
1 polymer ?
#
loop_
_entity_poly.entity_id
_entity_poly.type
_entity_poly.pdbx_seq_one_letter_code
_entity_poly.pdbx_strand_id
1 'polypeptide(L)'
;MELAADREIAREKDEDAVAIGEQQLLSEIAEAHRDWVNAHYHFEQAEGSDQIDYAVYAIEAAQKRYEMLLRQAKRMNANAPAWRKGVPG
;
A
#
# COMPACT_ATOMS: atom_id res chain seq x y z
N MET A 1 33.46 0.60 23.99
CA MET A 1 32.09 0.66 24.52
C MET A 1 31.25 1.63 23.68
N GLU A 2 31.79 2.79 23.30
CA GLU A 2 31.17 3.82 22.43
C GLU A 2 30.73 3.30 21.03
N LEU A 3 31.61 2.57 20.31
CA LEU A 3 31.32 1.98 19.00
C LEU A 3 30.14 0.98 18.95
N ALA A 4 29.72 0.43 20.10
CA ALA A 4 28.60 -0.50 20.15
C ALA A 4 27.26 0.24 20.30
N ALA A 5 27.25 1.34 21.06
CA ALA A 5 26.07 2.19 21.24
C ALA A 5 25.68 2.90 19.93
N ASP A 6 26.65 3.39 19.17
CA ASP A 6 26.40 4.04 17.87
C ASP A 6 25.77 3.08 16.85
N ARG A 7 26.14 1.80 16.91
CA ARG A 7 25.59 0.75 16.03
C ARG A 7 24.17 0.35 16.44
N GLU A 8 23.88 0.33 17.74
CA GLU A 8 22.53 0.07 18.26
C GLU A 8 21.57 1.19 17.83
N ILE A 9 21.98 2.45 17.99
CA ILE A 9 21.18 3.63 17.58
C ILE A 9 20.94 3.65 16.07
N ALA A 10 21.95 3.32 15.27
CA ALA A 10 21.79 3.23 13.81
C ALA A 10 20.81 2.12 13.41
N ARG A 11 20.86 0.97 14.09
CA ARG A 11 19.96 -0.15 13.84
C ARG A 11 18.51 0.17 14.23
N GLU A 12 18.30 0.77 15.40
CA GLU A 12 16.97 1.19 15.86
C GLU A 12 16.33 2.18 14.89
N LYS A 13 17.10 3.16 14.39
CA LYS A 13 16.63 4.11 13.36
C LYS A 13 16.25 3.44 12.04
N ASP A 14 17.02 2.45 11.60
CA ASP A 14 16.71 1.69 10.38
C ASP A 14 15.44 0.86 10.56
N GLU A 15 15.26 0.22 11.73
CA GLU A 15 14.06 -0.56 12.07
C GLU A 15 12.81 0.34 12.15
N ASP A 16 12.91 1.52 12.77
CA ASP A 16 11.83 2.52 12.82
C ASP A 16 11.47 3.06 11.43
N ALA A 17 12.47 3.37 10.59
CA ALA A 17 12.24 3.86 9.23
C ALA A 17 11.52 2.81 8.37
N VAL A 18 11.87 1.53 8.53
CA VAL A 18 11.19 0.40 7.86
C VAL A 18 9.75 0.27 8.35
N ALA A 19 9.52 0.35 9.67
CA ALA A 19 8.18 0.25 10.25
C ALA A 19 7.26 1.40 9.80
N ILE A 20 7.79 2.64 9.77
CA ILE A 20 7.07 3.82 9.25
C ILE A 20 6.71 3.61 7.78
N GLY A 21 7.64 3.13 6.96
CA GLY A 21 7.41 2.86 5.55
C GLY A 21 6.34 1.79 5.31
N GLU A 22 6.30 0.74 6.14
CA GLU A 22 5.25 -0.29 6.08
C GLU A 22 3.87 0.27 6.44
N GLN A 23 3.78 1.06 7.53
CA GLN A 23 2.52 1.69 7.94
C GLN A 23 1.98 2.66 6.88
N GLN A 24 2.85 3.46 6.27
CA GLN A 24 2.48 4.36 5.18
C GLN A 24 1.93 3.58 3.99
N LEU A 25 2.60 2.49 3.58
CA LEU A 25 2.14 1.65 2.48
C LEU A 25 0.76 1.03 2.77
N LEU A 26 0.54 0.52 3.99
CA LEU A 26 -0.76 -0.03 4.38
C LEU A 26 -1.87 1.04 4.35
N SER A 27 -1.55 2.26 4.79
CA SER A 27 -2.47 3.40 4.71
C SER A 27 -2.82 3.75 3.26
N GLU A 28 -1.83 3.79 2.36
CA GLU A 28 -2.04 4.06 0.94
C GLU A 28 -2.89 2.97 0.26
N ILE A 29 -2.69 1.71 0.63
CA ILE A 29 -3.51 0.58 0.15
C ILE A 29 -4.97 0.77 0.57
N ALA A 30 -5.21 1.12 1.84
CA ALA A 30 -6.55 1.35 2.36
C ALA A 30 -7.22 2.57 1.70
N GLU A 31 -6.46 3.63 1.43
CA GLU A 31 -6.92 4.80 0.69
C GLU A 31 -7.31 4.44 -0.75
N ALA A 32 -6.41 3.79 -1.51
CA ALA A 32 -6.68 3.41 -2.89
C ALA A 32 -7.90 2.47 -3.01
N HIS A 33 -8.10 1.59 -2.03
CA HIS A 33 -9.31 0.75 -1.97
C HIS A 33 -10.58 1.57 -1.72
N ARG A 34 -10.55 2.55 -0.81
CA ARG A 34 -11.68 3.45 -0.56
C ARG A 34 -12.00 4.27 -1.81
N ASP A 35 -10.98 4.80 -2.49
CA ASP A 35 -11.16 5.54 -3.75
C ASP A 35 -11.84 4.66 -4.80
N TRP A 36 -11.44 3.39 -4.90
CA TRP A 36 -12.02 2.45 -5.85
C TRP A 36 -13.51 2.19 -5.54
N VAL A 37 -13.86 1.93 -4.28
CA VAL A 37 -15.25 1.75 -3.84
C VAL A 37 -16.08 3.02 -4.09
N ASN A 38 -15.53 4.20 -3.78
CA ASN A 38 -16.20 5.47 -4.02
C ASN A 38 -16.43 5.73 -5.51
N ALA A 39 -15.46 5.42 -6.38
CA ALA A 39 -15.59 5.57 -7.81
C ALA A 39 -16.69 4.65 -8.38
N HIS A 40 -16.82 3.43 -7.85
CA HIS A 40 -17.97 2.56 -8.14
C HIS A 40 -19.29 3.18 -7.69
N TYR A 41 -19.37 3.71 -6.48
CA TYR A 41 -20.57 4.40 -6.02
C TYR A 41 -20.94 5.60 -6.92
N HIS A 42 -19.95 6.38 -7.36
CA HIS A 42 -20.18 7.48 -8.30
C HIS A 42 -20.70 7.00 -9.65
N PHE A 43 -20.21 5.86 -10.15
CA PHE A 43 -20.70 5.25 -11.38
C PHE A 43 -22.17 4.84 -11.27
N GLU A 44 -22.55 4.17 -10.17
CA GLU A 44 -23.95 3.76 -9.94
C GLU A 44 -24.92 4.94 -9.86
N GLN A 45 -24.44 6.10 -9.39
CA GLN A 45 -25.23 7.31 -9.22
C GLN A 45 -25.15 8.27 -10.43
N ALA A 46 -24.37 7.93 -11.46
CA ALA A 46 -24.14 8.81 -12.60
C ALA A 46 -25.36 8.84 -13.53
N GLU A 47 -25.91 10.03 -13.78
CA GLU A 47 -27.10 10.20 -14.64
C GLU A 47 -26.79 10.67 -16.06
N GLY A 48 -25.53 11.06 -16.34
CA GLY A 48 -25.12 11.63 -17.63
C GLY A 48 -23.80 11.07 -18.14
N SER A 49 -23.61 11.12 -19.47
CA SER A 49 -22.41 10.59 -20.15
C SER A 49 -21.11 11.07 -19.52
N ASP A 50 -21.00 12.37 -19.25
CA ASP A 50 -19.77 12.96 -18.70
C ASP A 50 -19.47 12.44 -17.28
N GLN A 51 -20.52 12.18 -16.49
CA GLN A 51 -20.38 11.62 -15.14
C GLN A 51 -20.01 10.14 -15.19
N ILE A 52 -20.58 9.40 -16.14
CA ILE A 52 -20.25 8.00 -16.40
C ILE A 52 -18.78 7.89 -16.84
N ASP A 53 -18.36 8.70 -17.80
CA ASP A 53 -16.98 8.71 -18.31
C ASP A 53 -15.98 9.05 -17.20
N TYR A 54 -16.30 10.06 -16.38
CA TYR A 54 -15.50 10.39 -15.21
C TYR A 54 -15.40 9.24 -14.22
N ALA A 55 -16.53 8.59 -13.89
CA ALA A 55 -16.56 7.50 -12.93
C ALA A 55 -15.80 6.27 -13.42
N VAL A 56 -15.92 5.91 -14.71
CA VAL A 56 -15.13 4.83 -15.33
C VAL A 56 -13.64 5.12 -15.26
N TYR A 57 -13.22 6.34 -15.62
CA TYR A 57 -11.82 6.74 -15.51
C TYR A 57 -11.31 6.65 -14.06
N ALA A 58 -12.10 7.11 -13.09
CA ALA A 58 -11.75 7.06 -11.67
C ALA A 58 -11.64 5.62 -11.15
N ILE A 59 -12.55 4.72 -11.55
CA ILE A 59 -12.51 3.29 -11.21
C ILE A 59 -11.20 2.68 -11.70
N GLU A 60 -10.87 2.86 -12.99
CA GLU A 60 -9.66 2.27 -13.57
C GLU A 60 -8.38 2.79 -12.90
N ALA A 61 -8.33 4.10 -12.62
CA ALA A 61 -7.18 4.73 -11.98
C ALA A 61 -6.98 4.20 -10.55
N ALA A 62 -8.06 4.15 -9.76
CA ALA A 62 -8.02 3.65 -8.38
C ALA A 62 -7.66 2.17 -8.33
N GLN A 63 -8.22 1.34 -9.22
CA GLN A 63 -7.87 -0.08 -9.33
C GLN A 63 -6.37 -0.27 -9.64
N LYS A 64 -5.85 0.42 -10.67
CA LYS A 64 -4.44 0.31 -11.06
C LYS A 64 -3.50 0.74 -9.91
N ARG A 65 -3.84 1.82 -9.19
CA ARG A 65 -3.12 2.28 -7.98
C ARG A 65 -3.15 1.21 -6.90
N TYR A 66 -4.32 0.69 -6.56
CA TYR A 66 -4.49 -0.35 -5.54
C TYR A 66 -3.66 -1.60 -5.83
N GLU A 67 -3.74 -2.14 -7.05
CA GLU A 67 -2.97 -3.32 -7.44
C GLU A 67 -1.46 -3.10 -7.40
N MET A 68 -0.99 -1.91 -7.79
CA MET A 68 0.42 -1.54 -7.71
C MET A 68 0.92 -1.56 -6.26
N LEU A 69 0.16 -0.97 -5.34
CA LEU A 69 0.51 -0.94 -3.93
C LEU A 69 0.47 -2.34 -3.30
N LEU A 70 -0.48 -3.20 -3.69
CA LEU A 70 -0.49 -4.60 -3.28
C LEU A 70 0.75 -5.37 -3.77
N ARG A 71 1.21 -5.12 -5.01
CA ARG A 71 2.45 -5.71 -5.52
C ARG A 71 3.67 -5.20 -4.73
N GLN A 72 3.69 -3.93 -4.34
CA GLN A 72 4.74 -3.37 -3.51
C GLN A 72 4.77 -4.03 -2.12
N ALA A 73 3.62 -4.18 -1.47
CA ALA A 73 3.53 -4.82 -0.16
C ALA A 73 3.99 -6.29 -0.21
N LYS A 74 3.58 -7.03 -1.25
CA LYS A 74 4.04 -8.40 -1.48
C LYS A 74 5.56 -8.48 -1.64
N ARG A 75 6.19 -7.53 -2.34
CA ARG A 75 7.66 -7.49 -2.52
C ARG A 75 8.37 -7.15 -1.22
N MET A 76 7.86 -6.20 -0.44
CA MET A 76 8.41 -5.88 0.89
C MET A 76 8.35 -7.10 1.81
N ASN A 77 7.22 -7.79 1.84
CA ASN A 77 7.04 -8.99 2.65
C ASN A 77 7.89 -10.18 2.16
N ALA A 78 8.05 -10.38 0.85
CA ALA A 78 8.92 -11.42 0.30
C ALA A 78 10.41 -11.16 0.56
N ASN A 79 10.81 -9.90 0.70
CA ASN A 79 12.17 -9.50 1.05
C ASN A 79 12.41 -9.43 2.57
N ALA A 80 11.36 -9.54 3.38
CA ALA A 80 11.48 -9.62 4.83
C ALA A 80 12.14 -10.97 5.22
N PRO A 81 13.28 -10.97 5.92
CA PRO A 81 13.97 -12.20 6.30
C PRO A 81 13.13 -13.12 7.20
N ALA A 82 12.07 -12.59 7.83
CA ALA A 82 11.20 -13.30 8.75
C ALA A 82 10.12 -14.19 8.10
N TRP A 83 9.74 -13.97 6.83
CA TRP A 83 8.62 -14.69 6.18
C TRP A 83 9.04 -15.89 5.31
N ARG A 84 10.34 -16.26 5.29
CA ARG A 84 10.83 -17.47 4.59
C ARG A 84 10.37 -18.81 5.18
N LYS A 85 9.61 -18.82 6.28
CA LYS A 85 9.07 -20.04 6.88
C LYS A 85 7.54 -20.01 6.92
N GLY A 86 6.93 -20.70 5.94
CA GLY A 86 5.62 -21.31 6.13
C GLY A 86 4.49 -20.66 5.35
N VAL A 87 4.37 -21.00 4.06
CA VAL A 87 3.06 -21.21 3.46
C VAL A 87 2.91 -22.73 3.30
N PRO A 88 2.12 -23.42 4.13
CA PRO A 88 1.58 -24.72 3.75
C PRO A 88 0.55 -24.46 2.63
N GLY A 89 0.73 -25.14 1.50
CA GLY A 89 -0.30 -25.23 0.47
C GLY A 89 -1.49 -26.08 0.89
#